data_AF-A0A4Y3WB16-F1
#
_entry.id   AF-A0A4Y3WB16-F1
#
_cell.length_a   1.000
_cell.length_b   1.000
_cell.length_c   1.000
_cell.angle_alpha   90.00
_cell.angle_beta   90.00
_cell.angle_gamma   90.00
#
_symmetry.space_group_name_H-M   'P 1'
#
loop_
_entity.id
_entity.type
_entity.pdbx_description
1 polymer ?
#
loop_
_entity_poly.entity_id
_entity_poly.type
_entity_poly.pdbx_seq_one_letter_code
_entity_poly.pdbx_strand_id
1 'polypeptide(L)'
;MRLPLVVSIVTASAFIGTARPGPAWGQTPNPASQSPGVITGGSQNVMVNGKPAARQGDGTTGGALIEGSSNVFINGKPATVTGSRTGCGGSVTSGGHGVFINGKPMARQGDQTSGCAK
;
A
#
# COMPACT_ATOMS: atom_id res chain seq x y z
N MET A 1 23.43 41.12 -57.88
CA MET A 1 22.33 41.99 -57.40
C MET A 1 21.88 41.47 -56.05
N ARG A 2 21.97 42.30 -55.00
CA ARG A 2 21.64 41.97 -53.61
C ARG A 2 20.15 42.31 -53.39
N LEU A 3 19.34 41.33 -52.98
CA LEU A 3 17.98 41.57 -52.50
C LEU A 3 17.94 41.24 -50.99
N PRO A 4 17.67 42.19 -50.10
CA PRO A 4 17.58 41.93 -48.67
C PRO A 4 16.23 41.29 -48.32
N LEU A 5 16.28 40.10 -47.73
CA LEU A 5 15.13 39.41 -47.14
C LEU A 5 14.76 40.10 -45.82
N VAL A 6 13.64 40.82 -45.80
CA VAL A 6 13.10 41.47 -44.61
C VAL A 6 12.43 40.41 -43.74
N VAL A 7 12.99 40.14 -42.57
CA VAL A 7 12.40 39.27 -41.53
C VAL A 7 11.56 40.14 -40.60
N SER A 8 10.25 40.11 -40.77
CA SER A 8 9.29 40.75 -39.87
C SER A 8 9.13 39.93 -38.60
N ILE A 9 9.52 40.49 -37.46
CA ILE A 9 9.37 39.90 -36.13
C ILE A 9 7.93 40.16 -35.68
N VAL A 10 7.08 39.12 -35.65
CA VAL A 10 5.77 39.21 -35.00
C VAL A 10 5.97 38.97 -33.51
N THR A 11 5.84 40.04 -32.74
CA THR A 11 5.83 40.00 -31.27
C THR A 11 4.53 39.33 -30.80
N ALA A 12 4.62 38.07 -30.37
CA ALA A 12 3.52 37.38 -29.72
C ALA A 12 3.33 37.97 -28.32
N SER A 13 2.36 38.87 -28.21
CA SER A 13 1.89 39.45 -26.94
C SER A 13 1.43 38.34 -25.99
N ALA A 14 1.96 38.37 -24.77
CA ALA A 14 1.63 37.45 -23.69
C ALA A 14 0.13 37.48 -23.35
N PHE A 15 -0.56 36.35 -23.54
CA PHE A 15 -1.85 36.12 -22.92
C PHE A 15 -1.63 35.72 -21.45
N ILE A 16 -1.72 36.70 -20.55
CA ILE A 16 -1.86 36.44 -19.12
C ILE A 16 -3.28 35.91 -18.91
N GLY A 17 -3.43 34.58 -18.98
CA GLY A 17 -4.63 33.91 -18.52
C GLY A 17 -4.72 34.03 -17.00
N THR A 18 -5.56 34.94 -16.50
CA THR A 18 -5.92 34.99 -15.08
C THR A 18 -6.81 33.80 -14.74
N ALA A 19 -6.17 32.67 -14.45
CA ALA A 19 -6.83 31.54 -13.81
C ALA A 19 -7.37 32.02 -12.46
N ARG A 20 -8.69 32.20 -12.39
CA ARG A 20 -9.43 32.46 -11.16
C ARG A 20 -9.10 31.34 -10.15
N PRO A 21 -8.56 31.63 -8.96
CA PRO A 21 -8.53 30.64 -7.89
C PRO A 21 -9.96 30.49 -7.36
N GLY A 22 -10.71 29.56 -7.93
CA GLY A 22 -11.92 29.05 -7.29
C GLY A 22 -11.53 28.25 -6.04
N PRO A 23 -12.38 28.21 -4.99
CA PRO A 23 -12.15 27.31 -3.86
C PRO A 23 -12.28 25.88 -4.38
N ALA A 24 -11.17 25.15 -4.43
CA ALA A 24 -11.17 23.73 -4.76
C ALA A 24 -11.89 22.98 -3.65
N TRP A 25 -13.16 22.63 -3.89
CA TRP A 25 -13.83 21.57 -3.16
C TRP A 25 -13.19 20.27 -3.61
N GLY A 26 -12.36 19.70 -2.75
CA GLY A 26 -11.81 18.36 -2.92
C GLY A 26 -11.51 17.84 -1.53
N GLN A 27 -12.50 17.21 -0.91
CA GLN A 27 -12.31 16.40 0.29
C GLN A 27 -11.19 15.40 -0.03
N THR A 28 -9.98 15.65 0.46
CA THR A 28 -9.07 14.54 0.67
C THR A 28 -9.84 13.61 1.61
N PRO A 29 -10.01 12.32 1.29
CA PRO A 29 -10.30 11.37 2.34
C PRO A 29 -9.17 11.62 3.33
N ASN A 30 -9.48 12.16 4.51
CA ASN A 30 -8.55 12.18 5.62
C ASN A 30 -7.97 10.75 5.61
N PRO A 31 -6.68 10.53 5.29
CA PRO A 31 -6.13 9.18 5.37
C PRO A 31 -6.32 8.87 6.82
N ALA A 32 -7.38 8.09 7.10
CA ALA A 32 -7.97 8.03 8.42
C ALA A 32 -6.83 7.78 9.38
N SER A 33 -6.83 8.43 10.54
CA SER A 33 -5.79 8.31 11.57
C SER A 33 -5.60 6.83 11.96
N GLN A 34 -4.95 6.08 11.09
CA GLN A 34 -4.78 4.64 11.14
C GLN A 34 -3.48 4.48 11.89
N SER A 35 -3.56 3.96 13.10
CA SER A 35 -2.35 3.70 13.88
C SER A 35 -1.64 2.51 13.23
N PRO A 36 -0.42 2.66 12.67
CA PRO A 36 0.28 1.55 12.02
C PRO A 36 0.31 0.34 12.94
N GLY A 37 0.00 -0.82 12.37
CA GLY A 37 -0.06 -2.07 13.13
C GLY A 37 1.05 -3.02 12.73
N VAL A 38 1.35 -4.00 13.58
CA VAL A 38 2.37 -5.03 13.32
C VAL A 38 1.78 -6.41 13.56
N ILE A 39 2.14 -7.39 12.76
CA ILE A 39 1.79 -8.79 13.00
C ILE A 39 2.59 -9.31 14.20
N THR A 40 1.90 -9.77 15.25
CA THR A 40 2.50 -10.25 16.49
C THR A 40 2.48 -11.77 16.63
N GLY A 41 1.56 -12.44 15.93
CA GLY A 41 1.44 -13.90 15.90
C GLY A 41 2.04 -14.55 14.65
N GLY A 42 2.15 -15.89 14.69
CA GLY A 42 2.62 -16.70 13.57
C GLY A 42 2.60 -18.20 13.87
N SER A 43 3.06 -18.99 12.91
CA SER A 43 3.29 -20.43 13.03
C SER A 43 4.41 -20.74 14.03
N GLN A 44 4.24 -21.84 14.78
CA GLN A 44 5.23 -22.30 15.76
C GLN A 44 6.44 -22.99 15.12
N ASN A 45 6.30 -23.52 13.90
CA ASN A 45 7.33 -24.35 13.27
C ASN A 45 7.66 -23.98 11.82
N VAL A 46 6.84 -23.15 11.16
CA VAL A 46 7.13 -22.66 9.81
C VAL A 46 7.67 -21.24 9.91
N MET A 47 8.92 -21.07 9.48
CA MET A 47 9.60 -19.78 9.48
C MET A 47 9.90 -19.32 8.05
N VAL A 48 9.86 -18.02 7.84
CA VAL A 48 10.21 -17.37 6.58
C VAL A 48 11.19 -16.24 6.87
N ASN A 49 12.39 -16.32 6.28
CA ASN A 49 13.57 -15.52 6.65
C ASN A 49 13.73 -15.35 8.18
N GLY A 50 13.64 -16.45 8.92
CA GLY A 50 13.86 -16.48 10.37
C GLY A 50 12.72 -15.89 11.23
N LYS A 51 11.58 -15.55 10.64
CA LYS A 51 10.39 -15.07 11.35
C LYS A 51 9.21 -16.03 11.18
N PRO A 52 8.39 -16.26 12.22
CA PRO A 52 7.19 -17.08 12.12
C PRO A 52 6.26 -16.67 10.97
N ALA A 53 5.83 -17.64 10.18
CA ALA A 53 4.88 -17.46 9.09
C ALA A 53 3.51 -16.99 9.61
N ALA A 54 2.96 -15.91 9.08
CA ALA A 54 1.65 -15.42 9.50
C ALA A 54 0.52 -16.15 8.74
N ARG A 55 -0.57 -16.41 9.46
CA ARG A 55 -1.71 -17.20 9.01
C ARG A 55 -3.01 -16.54 9.46
N GLN A 56 -4.10 -16.94 8.83
CA GLN A 56 -5.42 -16.50 9.25
C GLN A 56 -5.67 -16.88 10.72
N GLY A 57 -6.10 -15.90 11.50
CA GLY A 57 -6.32 -15.97 12.94
C GLY A 57 -5.11 -15.57 13.77
N ASP A 58 -3.92 -15.39 13.19
CA ASP A 58 -2.76 -14.89 13.94
C ASP A 58 -2.97 -13.40 14.32
N GLY A 59 -2.47 -13.03 15.49
CA GLY A 59 -2.68 -11.70 16.07
C GLY A 59 -1.84 -10.60 15.40
N THR A 60 -2.38 -9.39 15.45
CA THR A 60 -1.69 -8.13 15.13
C THR A 60 -1.91 -7.14 16.28
N THR A 61 -1.17 -6.04 16.32
CA THR A 61 -1.39 -4.98 17.32
C THR A 61 -2.75 -4.30 17.21
N GLY A 62 -3.47 -4.49 16.10
CA GLY A 62 -4.78 -3.91 15.83
C GLY A 62 -5.94 -4.91 15.76
N GLY A 63 -5.70 -6.20 15.99
CA GLY A 63 -6.72 -7.24 15.88
C GLY A 63 -6.13 -8.59 15.46
N ALA A 64 -6.83 -9.31 14.59
CA ALA A 64 -6.37 -10.58 14.03
C ALA A 64 -6.38 -10.54 12.50
N LEU A 65 -5.57 -11.38 11.85
CA LEU A 65 -5.65 -11.58 10.40
C LEU A 65 -6.90 -12.39 10.07
N ILE A 66 -7.80 -11.85 9.26
CA ILE A 66 -9.08 -12.51 8.93
C ILE A 66 -9.09 -13.12 7.53
N GLU A 67 -8.10 -12.80 6.72
CA GLU A 67 -8.00 -13.23 5.34
C GLU A 67 -6.66 -13.94 5.10
N GLY A 68 -6.68 -14.96 4.23
CA GLY A 68 -5.49 -15.69 3.81
C GLY A 68 -5.68 -16.30 2.43
N SER A 69 -4.67 -17.03 1.98
CA SER A 69 -4.67 -17.74 0.72
C SER A 69 -5.70 -18.87 0.70
N SER A 70 -6.43 -19.03 -0.40
CA SER A 70 -7.45 -20.08 -0.55
C SER A 70 -6.88 -21.48 -0.80
N ASN A 71 -5.61 -21.57 -1.23
CA ASN A 71 -4.97 -22.81 -1.68
C ASN A 71 -3.66 -23.15 -0.94
N VAL A 72 -3.12 -22.22 -0.15
CA VAL A 72 -1.88 -22.45 0.61
C VAL A 72 -2.17 -22.36 2.11
N PHE A 73 -1.90 -23.46 2.81
CA PHE A 73 -2.18 -23.61 4.23
C PHE A 73 -0.89 -23.90 4.99
N ILE A 74 -0.76 -23.30 6.17
CA ILE A 74 0.36 -23.49 7.10
C ILE A 74 -0.23 -23.96 8.42
N ASN A 75 0.12 -25.18 8.83
CA ASN A 75 -0.49 -25.90 9.96
C ASN A 75 -2.05 -25.91 9.89
N GLY A 76 -2.61 -26.14 8.70
CA GLY A 76 -4.05 -26.21 8.51
C GLY A 76 -4.79 -24.85 8.51
N LYS A 77 -4.06 -23.73 8.62
CA LYS A 77 -4.64 -22.38 8.52
C LYS A 77 -4.19 -21.70 7.22
N PRO A 78 -5.06 -20.95 6.53
CA PRO A 78 -4.69 -20.16 5.34
C PRO A 78 -3.48 -19.26 5.60
N ALA A 79 -2.48 -19.32 4.72
CA ALA A 79 -1.31 -18.45 4.81
C ALA A 79 -1.66 -17.01 4.44
N THR A 80 -1.23 -16.03 5.22
CA THR A 80 -1.50 -14.62 4.92
C THR A 80 -0.44 -14.02 4.00
N VAL A 81 -0.84 -13.06 3.18
CA VAL A 81 0.02 -12.37 2.22
C VAL A 81 -0.12 -10.85 2.35
N THR A 82 0.75 -10.10 1.70
CA THR A 82 0.55 -8.65 1.53
C THR A 82 -0.81 -8.36 0.90
N GLY A 83 -1.55 -7.42 1.48
CA GLY A 83 -2.90 -7.08 1.10
C GLY A 83 -4.00 -7.89 1.81
N SER A 84 -3.67 -8.94 2.56
CA SER A 84 -4.65 -9.64 3.39
C SER A 84 -5.27 -8.70 4.42
N ARG A 85 -6.59 -8.78 4.62
CA ARG A 85 -7.31 -7.95 5.59
C ARG A 85 -7.06 -8.36 7.04
N THR A 86 -7.02 -7.35 7.89
CA THR A 86 -7.07 -7.47 9.34
C THR A 86 -8.50 -7.27 9.84
N GLY A 87 -8.81 -7.79 11.02
CA GLY A 87 -10.15 -7.75 11.62
C GLY A 87 -10.65 -6.34 11.93
N CYS A 88 -9.75 -5.35 12.00
CA CYS A 88 -10.12 -3.96 12.22
C CYS A 88 -10.34 -3.15 10.92
N GLY A 89 -10.29 -3.81 9.76
CA GLY A 89 -10.47 -3.15 8.46
C GLY A 89 -9.18 -2.66 7.80
N GLY A 90 -8.03 -2.84 8.44
CA GLY A 90 -6.72 -2.61 7.82
C GLY A 90 -6.28 -3.76 6.90
N SER A 91 -5.08 -3.64 6.35
CA SER A 91 -4.47 -4.68 5.51
C SER A 91 -2.98 -4.83 5.79
N VAL A 92 -2.41 -5.99 5.44
CA VAL A 92 -0.97 -6.23 5.55
C VAL A 92 -0.23 -5.44 4.46
N THR A 93 0.73 -4.60 4.86
CA THR A 93 1.45 -3.70 3.95
C THR A 93 2.87 -4.16 3.64
N SER A 94 3.44 -5.08 4.42
CA SER A 94 4.75 -5.68 4.14
C SER A 94 4.74 -7.20 4.23
N GLY A 95 5.75 -7.84 3.66
CA GLY A 95 5.90 -9.29 3.64
C GLY A 95 7.37 -9.70 3.56
N GLY A 96 7.62 -11.00 3.66
CA GLY A 96 8.93 -11.61 3.50
C GLY A 96 9.49 -11.50 2.08
N HIS A 97 10.79 -11.24 2.00
CA HIS A 97 11.50 -11.20 0.74
C HIS A 97 11.79 -12.63 0.24
N GLY A 98 11.54 -12.87 -1.05
CA GLY A 98 11.86 -14.14 -1.72
C GLY A 98 10.84 -15.26 -1.52
N VAL A 99 9.80 -15.06 -0.70
CA VAL A 99 8.71 -16.03 -0.52
C VAL A 99 7.40 -15.42 -0.95
N PHE A 100 6.80 -16.00 -1.98
CA PHE A 100 5.59 -15.50 -2.61
C PHE A 100 4.51 -16.59 -2.60
N ILE A 101 3.29 -16.20 -2.28
CA ILE A 101 2.10 -17.05 -2.37
C ILE A 101 1.16 -16.38 -3.36
N ASN A 102 0.83 -17.08 -4.44
CA ASN A 102 0.01 -16.55 -5.54
C ASN A 102 0.54 -15.20 -6.07
N GLY A 103 1.86 -15.06 -6.20
CA GLY A 103 2.53 -13.86 -6.70
C GLY A 103 2.61 -12.70 -5.71
N LYS A 104 2.08 -12.84 -4.49
CA LYS A 104 2.14 -11.82 -3.43
C LYS A 104 3.16 -12.21 -2.35
N PRO A 105 3.98 -11.28 -1.84
CA PRO A 105 4.87 -11.56 -0.73
C PRO A 105 4.11 -12.15 0.47
N MET A 106 4.66 -13.21 1.05
CA MET A 106 4.07 -13.88 2.20
C MET A 106 4.26 -13.04 3.48
N ALA A 107 3.21 -12.88 4.28
CA ALA A 107 3.28 -12.15 5.53
C ALA A 107 3.80 -13.01 6.70
N ARG A 108 4.44 -12.37 7.68
CA ARG A 108 5.13 -13.00 8.80
C ARG A 108 5.05 -12.13 10.04
N GLN A 109 5.34 -12.71 11.20
CA GLN A 109 5.48 -11.94 12.43
C GLN A 109 6.49 -10.79 12.23
N GLY A 110 6.14 -9.59 12.68
CA GLY A 110 6.93 -8.36 12.52
C GLY A 110 6.66 -7.57 11.24
N ASP A 111 5.94 -8.14 10.27
CA ASP A 111 5.52 -7.39 9.09
C ASP A 111 4.44 -6.35 9.45
N GLN A 112 4.46 -5.24 8.73
CA GLN A 112 3.61 -4.08 8.96
C GLN A 112 2.21 -4.29 8.39
N THR A 113 1.25 -3.64 9.02
CA THR A 113 -0.14 -3.53 8.58
C THR A 113 -0.52 -2.05 8.55
N SER A 114 -1.47 -1.69 7.69
CA SER A 114 -1.95 -0.32 7.54
C SER A 114 -2.57 0.26 8.81
N GLY A 115 -2.78 -0.57 9.84
CA GLY A 115 -3.36 -0.12 11.09
C GLY A 115 -4.88 -0.10 11.07
N CYS A 116 -5.45 0.34 12.20
CA CYS A 116 -6.88 0.47 12.39
C CYS A 116 -7.23 1.93 12.66
N ALA A 117 -8.43 2.34 12.23
CA ALA A 117 -8.97 3.66 12.54
C ALA A 117 -9.13 3.73 14.06
N LYS A 118 -8.52 4.73 14.68
CA LYS A 118 -8.84 5.06 16.08
C LYS A 118 -10.13 5.85 16.16
#